data_AF-A0A4V1K2F3-F1
#
_entry.id   AF-A0A4V1K2F3-F1
#
_cell.length_a   1.000
_cell.length_b   1.000
_cell.length_c   1.000
_cell.angle_alpha   90.00
_cell.angle_beta   90.00
_cell.angle_gamma   90.00
#
_symmetry.space_group_name_H-M   'P 1'
#
loop_
_entity.id
_entity.type
_entity.pdbx_description
1 polymer ?
#
loop_
_entity_poly.entity_id
_entity_poly.type
_entity_poly.pdbx_seq_one_letter_code
_entity_poly.pdbx_strand_id
1 'polypeptide(L)'
;MKSISRLLLVVFTILFSLTTIVSADSYVSEKIKDLKESGSILKHSEKDDLLAICDNSIDEISESLKSMDFKDIKKDDIKIGFNEMYKVYYVSNDVVNQYKSNKAFSGLITDKYEWEVPIFNKNDDSLISTGTILKNPLLSEIEHKDKLNDEAIELIEKNQGKWQLAVVGNRCHINGIQTYLNDDSLLSLLKENNIENVTQLKMVIFPTYFTYVVYINDGSEEYGVPFTKREDLVGVNNGKLYSMSDLLNIFEISFAEDETQVNPVDVKAGGGTLNSNLTNNNNNTIIISISSLFIIIFIAGVVFFKKGIN
;
A
#
# COMPACT_ATOMS: atom_id res chain seq x y z
N MET A 1 27.79 -31.33 -47.71
CA MET A 1 27.93 -29.87 -47.44
C MET A 1 26.60 -29.17 -47.13
N LYS A 2 25.54 -29.28 -47.96
CA LYS A 2 24.27 -28.56 -47.73
C LYS A 2 23.53 -28.90 -46.42
N SER A 3 23.68 -30.11 -45.86
CA SER A 3 23.03 -30.49 -44.60
C SER A 3 23.73 -29.90 -43.37
N ILE A 4 25.06 -29.88 -43.37
CA ILE A 4 25.89 -29.34 -42.27
C ILE A 4 25.69 -27.82 -42.14
N SER A 5 25.63 -27.09 -43.26
CA SER A 5 25.41 -25.64 -43.23
C SER A 5 24.01 -25.26 -42.71
N ARG A 6 22.99 -26.07 -42.99
CA ARG A 6 21.63 -25.86 -42.45
C ARG A 6 21.57 -26.13 -40.95
N LEU A 7 22.25 -27.17 -40.47
CA LEU A 7 22.31 -27.48 -39.04
C LEU A 7 23.04 -26.37 -38.26
N LEU A 8 24.17 -25.88 -38.77
CA LEU A 8 24.92 -24.78 -38.15
C LEU A 8 24.10 -23.48 -38.07
N LEU A 9 23.33 -23.17 -39.12
CA LEU A 9 22.43 -22.01 -39.12
C LEU A 9 21.37 -22.13 -38.01
N VAL A 10 20.73 -23.30 -37.88
CA VAL A 10 19.73 -23.55 -36.84
C VAL A 10 20.33 -23.43 -35.44
N VAL A 11 21.51 -24.03 -35.21
CA VAL A 11 22.21 -23.92 -33.92
C VAL A 11 22.58 -22.46 -33.62
N PHE A 12 23.05 -21.70 -34.62
CA PHE A 12 23.39 -20.30 -34.45
C PHE A 12 22.16 -19.45 -34.14
N THR A 13 21.02 -19.67 -34.83
CA THR A 13 19.76 -18.97 -34.54
C THR A 13 19.27 -19.29 -33.12
N ILE A 14 19.35 -20.55 -32.70
CA ILE A 14 18.99 -20.97 -31.33
C ILE A 14 19.90 -20.27 -30.31
N LEU A 15 21.22 -20.32 -30.49
CA LEU A 15 22.18 -19.65 -29.59
C LEU A 15 21.96 -18.14 -29.52
N PHE A 16 21.70 -17.48 -30.66
CA PHE A 16 21.42 -16.04 -30.70
C PHE A 16 20.11 -15.69 -29.99
N SER A 17 19.06 -16.50 -30.17
CA SER A 17 17.79 -16.34 -29.45
C SER A 17 17.94 -16.58 -27.94
N LEU A 18 18.78 -17.52 -27.50
CA LEU A 18 19.07 -17.75 -26.08
C LEU A 18 19.84 -16.56 -25.47
N THR A 19 20.82 -15.99 -26.18
CA THR A 19 21.58 -14.85 -25.67
C THR A 19 20.73 -13.59 -25.51
N THR A 20 19.73 -13.39 -26.39
CA THR A 20 18.84 -12.23 -26.31
C THR A 20 17.88 -12.34 -25.11
N ILE A 21 17.34 -13.53 -24.83
CA ILE A 21 16.48 -13.77 -23.66
C ILE A 21 17.25 -13.52 -22.35
N VAL A 22 18.47 -14.07 -22.20
CA VAL A 22 19.27 -13.89 -20.98
C VAL A 22 19.62 -12.41 -20.74
N SER A 23 19.86 -11.65 -21.82
CA SER A 23 20.15 -10.21 -21.69
C SER A 23 18.94 -9.37 -21.25
N ALA A 24 17.72 -9.71 -21.69
CA ALA A 24 16.51 -9.02 -21.30
C ALA A 24 16.16 -9.28 -19.82
N ASP A 25 16.30 -10.53 -19.37
CA ASP A 25 16.08 -10.94 -17.99
C ASP A 25 16.98 -10.19 -17.00
N SER A 26 18.27 -10.08 -17.34
CA SER A 26 19.25 -9.34 -16.54
C SER A 26 18.89 -7.85 -16.48
N TYR A 27 18.42 -7.28 -17.60
CA TYR A 27 18.07 -5.86 -17.68
C TYR A 27 16.87 -5.50 -16.80
N VAL A 28 15.77 -6.25 -16.89
CA VAL A 28 14.57 -5.99 -16.06
C VAL A 28 14.90 -6.16 -14.57
N SER A 29 15.65 -7.21 -14.23
CA SER A 29 16.07 -7.45 -12.85
C SER A 29 16.92 -6.29 -12.31
N GLU A 30 17.88 -5.80 -13.09
CA GLU A 30 18.71 -4.64 -12.73
C GLU A 30 17.85 -3.37 -12.54
N LYS A 31 16.86 -3.14 -13.42
CA LYS A 31 15.96 -2.00 -13.29
C LYS A 31 15.09 -2.04 -12.04
N ILE A 32 14.54 -3.21 -11.68
CA ILE A 32 13.78 -3.37 -10.44
C ILE A 32 14.66 -3.04 -9.23
N LYS A 33 15.89 -3.55 -9.21
CA LYS A 33 16.87 -3.28 -8.15
C LYS A 33 17.21 -1.80 -8.06
N ASP A 34 17.54 -1.16 -9.18
CA ASP A 34 17.83 0.27 -9.26
C ASP A 34 16.67 1.11 -8.71
N LEU A 35 15.44 0.80 -9.12
CA LEU A 35 14.23 1.50 -8.68
C LEU A 35 14.02 1.35 -7.17
N LYS A 36 14.12 0.13 -6.63
CA LYS A 36 14.02 -0.12 -5.19
C LYS A 36 15.13 0.55 -4.40
N GLU A 37 16.37 0.47 -4.89
CA GLU A 37 17.51 1.11 -4.24
C GLU A 37 17.38 2.63 -4.26
N SER A 38 16.82 3.21 -5.32
CA SER A 38 16.53 4.65 -5.39
C SER A 38 15.47 5.11 -4.39
N GLY A 39 14.49 4.24 -4.09
CA GLY A 39 13.46 4.46 -3.06
C GLY A 39 13.84 4.00 -1.66
N SER A 40 15.05 3.46 -1.47
CA SER A 40 15.52 2.95 -0.18
C SER A 40 15.68 4.07 0.83
N ILE A 41 15.30 3.81 2.08
CA ILE A 41 15.48 4.74 3.21
C ILE A 41 16.92 5.22 3.36
N LEU A 42 17.92 4.42 2.96
CA LEU A 42 19.34 4.77 3.03
C LEU A 42 19.70 6.03 2.21
N LYS A 43 18.89 6.38 1.21
CA LYS A 43 19.11 7.54 0.33
C LYS A 43 18.24 8.75 0.69
N HIS A 44 17.41 8.67 1.73
CA HIS A 44 16.47 9.73 2.10
C HIS A 44 16.93 10.53 3.33
N SER A 45 16.56 11.81 3.37
CA SER A 45 16.94 12.74 4.45
C SER A 45 16.34 12.39 5.81
N GLU A 46 15.25 11.64 5.83
CA GLU A 46 14.53 11.20 7.04
C GLU A 46 15.08 9.91 7.66
N LYS A 47 16.16 9.34 7.10
CA LYS A 47 16.75 8.07 7.55
C LYS A 47 16.99 7.99 9.06
N ASP A 48 17.64 9.02 9.63
CA ASP A 48 18.04 9.00 11.04
C ASP A 48 16.82 9.10 11.98
N ASP A 49 15.79 9.87 11.59
CA ASP A 49 14.53 9.95 12.35
C ASP A 49 13.81 8.60 12.36
N LEU A 50 13.73 7.92 11.21
CA LEU A 50 13.06 6.62 11.11
C LEU A 50 13.81 5.50 11.83
N LEU A 51 15.15 5.50 11.77
CA LEU A 51 15.99 4.59 12.55
C LEU A 51 15.70 4.73 14.04
N ALA A 52 15.70 5.97 14.54
CA ALA A 52 15.42 6.24 15.94
C ALA A 52 14.02 5.76 16.36
N ILE A 53 13.01 5.90 15.49
CA ILE A 53 11.66 5.37 15.75
C ILE A 53 11.71 3.84 15.84
N CYS A 54 12.30 3.16 14.87
CA CYS A 54 12.41 1.70 14.86
C CYS A 54 13.12 1.16 16.11
N ASP A 55 14.24 1.76 16.51
CA ASP A 55 15.01 1.34 17.68
C ASP A 55 14.22 1.53 18.99
N ASN A 56 13.46 2.62 19.10
CA ASN A 56 12.70 2.95 20.31
C ASN A 56 11.34 2.25 20.39
N SER A 57 10.81 1.72 19.29
CA SER A 57 9.44 1.16 19.23
C SER A 57 9.39 -0.36 19.38
N ILE A 58 10.52 -1.03 19.64
CA ILE A 58 10.56 -2.49 19.69
C ILE A 58 9.64 -3.11 20.76
N ASP A 59 9.48 -2.43 21.90
CA ASP A 59 8.57 -2.87 22.97
C ASP A 59 7.10 -2.73 22.55
N GLU A 60 6.72 -1.58 21.99
CA GLU A 60 5.38 -1.32 21.45
C GLU A 60 5.01 -2.31 20.33
N ILE A 61 5.97 -2.60 19.44
CA ILE A 61 5.81 -3.61 18.39
C ILE A 61 5.57 -4.99 19.00
N SER A 62 6.39 -5.41 19.97
CA SER A 62 6.24 -6.70 20.63
C SER A 62 4.87 -6.85 21.31
N GLU A 63 4.40 -5.81 22.00
CA GLU A 63 3.08 -5.80 22.64
C GLU A 63 1.94 -5.87 21.62
N SER A 64 2.04 -5.08 20.55
CA SER A 64 1.06 -5.08 19.46
C SER A 64 0.95 -6.45 18.79
N LEU A 65 2.08 -7.11 18.50
CA LEU A 65 2.09 -8.45 17.91
C LEU A 65 1.39 -9.49 18.80
N LYS A 66 1.62 -9.45 20.12
CA LYS A 66 0.94 -10.35 21.06
C LYS A 66 -0.59 -10.18 21.04
N SER A 67 -1.07 -8.96 20.77
CA SER A 67 -2.51 -8.68 20.63
C SER A 67 -3.11 -9.19 19.32
N MET A 68 -2.29 -9.40 18.28
CA MET A 68 -2.67 -9.87 16.94
C MET A 68 -2.51 -11.40 16.76
N ASP A 69 -2.62 -12.16 17.85
CA ASP A 69 -2.44 -13.63 17.92
C ASP A 69 -1.01 -14.17 17.68
N PHE A 70 0.01 -13.30 17.61
CA PHE A 70 1.41 -13.72 17.62
C PHE A 70 1.97 -13.89 19.05
N LYS A 71 1.25 -14.62 19.90
CA LYS A 71 1.53 -14.71 21.36
C LYS A 71 2.86 -15.38 21.69
N ASP A 72 3.33 -16.27 20.82
CA ASP A 72 4.56 -17.04 21.04
C ASP A 72 5.82 -16.28 20.59
N ILE A 73 5.67 -15.16 19.88
CA ILE A 73 6.79 -14.35 19.41
C ILE A 73 7.30 -13.48 20.56
N LYS A 74 8.55 -13.72 20.97
CA LYS A 74 9.21 -12.89 22.00
C LYS A 74 9.86 -11.68 21.33
N LYS A 75 10.12 -10.64 22.14
CA LYS A 75 10.84 -9.44 21.69
C LYS A 75 12.15 -9.78 20.97
N ASP A 76 12.92 -10.72 21.51
CA ASP A 76 14.21 -11.12 20.94
C ASP A 76 14.11 -11.92 19.63
N ASP A 77 12.91 -12.43 19.32
CA ASP A 77 12.59 -13.12 18.06
C ASP A 77 12.18 -12.12 16.95
N ILE A 78 12.10 -10.82 17.25
CA ILE A 78 11.70 -9.79 16.28
C ILE A 78 12.93 -9.23 15.58
N LYS A 79 12.89 -9.18 14.25
CA LYS A 79 13.85 -8.50 13.40
C LYS A 79 13.14 -7.38 12.63
N ILE A 80 13.52 -6.14 12.89
CA ILE A 80 13.01 -4.97 12.15
C ILE A 80 13.72 -4.89 10.80
N GLY A 81 12.95 -4.91 9.72
CA GLY A 81 13.41 -4.84 8.33
C GLY A 81 13.73 -3.42 7.88
N PHE A 82 14.69 -2.77 8.55
CA PHE A 82 15.02 -1.37 8.28
C PHE A 82 15.49 -1.15 6.83
N ASN A 83 16.32 -2.05 6.28
CA ASN A 83 16.82 -1.92 4.91
C ASN A 83 15.74 -2.21 3.86
N GLU A 84 14.69 -2.90 4.27
CA GLU A 84 13.55 -3.32 3.48
C GLU A 84 12.35 -2.35 3.62
N MET A 85 12.53 -1.22 4.31
CA MET A 85 11.52 -0.17 4.41
C MET A 85 11.16 0.37 3.03
N TYR A 86 9.86 0.61 2.82
CA TYR A 86 9.37 1.13 1.56
C TYR A 86 8.28 2.19 1.77
N LYS A 87 8.15 3.08 0.80
CA LYS A 87 7.10 4.10 0.78
C LYS A 87 5.80 3.52 0.24
N VAL A 88 4.71 3.85 0.90
CA VAL A 88 3.34 3.67 0.39
C VAL A 88 2.77 5.04 0.08
N TYR A 89 2.47 5.27 -1.20
CA TYR A 89 1.97 6.54 -1.69
C TYR A 89 0.44 6.57 -1.72
N TYR A 90 -0.13 7.71 -1.40
CA TYR A 90 -1.57 7.94 -1.53
C TYR A 90 -1.91 8.34 -2.95
N VAL A 91 -3.01 7.81 -3.49
CA VAL A 91 -3.61 8.31 -4.73
C VAL A 91 -4.54 9.48 -4.44
N SER A 92 -4.78 10.33 -5.44
CA SER A 92 -5.72 11.43 -5.35
C SER A 92 -7.11 10.95 -4.99
N ASN A 93 -7.87 11.75 -4.24
CA ASN A 93 -9.30 11.53 -4.07
C ASN A 93 -9.99 11.50 -5.45
N ASP A 94 -11.03 10.67 -5.58
CA ASP A 94 -11.77 10.50 -6.83
C ASP A 94 -10.90 10.09 -8.04
N VAL A 95 -9.97 9.16 -7.78
CA VAL A 95 -8.99 8.67 -8.75
C VAL A 95 -9.63 8.16 -10.05
N VAL A 96 -10.81 7.53 -9.99
CA VAL A 96 -11.50 6.99 -11.16
C VAL A 96 -11.96 8.11 -12.10
N ASN A 97 -12.67 9.12 -11.59
CA ASN A 97 -13.15 10.22 -12.44
C ASN A 97 -11.99 11.06 -12.97
N GLN A 98 -10.94 11.25 -12.17
CA GLN A 98 -9.75 11.95 -12.62
C GLN A 98 -9.00 11.20 -13.72
N TYR A 99 -8.91 9.87 -13.64
CA TYR A 99 -8.31 9.04 -14.69
C TYR A 99 -9.09 9.12 -16.00
N LYS A 100 -10.43 9.02 -15.94
CA LYS A 100 -11.32 9.18 -17.10
C LYS A 100 -11.18 10.53 -17.82
N SER A 101 -10.68 11.55 -17.13
CA SER A 101 -10.40 12.87 -17.70
C SER A 101 -9.06 12.93 -18.46
N ASN A 102 -8.57 11.77 -18.95
CA ASN A 102 -7.30 11.58 -19.67
C ASN A 102 -6.05 11.99 -18.89
N LYS A 103 -6.03 11.74 -17.58
CA LYS A 103 -4.80 11.83 -16.79
C LYS A 103 -4.12 10.46 -16.72
N ALA A 104 -2.83 10.40 -17.05
CA ALA A 104 -2.01 9.24 -16.71
C ALA A 104 -2.07 9.00 -15.20
N PHE A 105 -2.16 7.74 -14.78
CA PHE A 105 -2.32 7.37 -13.38
C PHE A 105 -1.14 7.80 -12.52
N SER A 106 0.08 7.77 -13.07
CA SER A 106 1.29 8.34 -12.45
C SER A 106 1.09 9.78 -11.96
N GLY A 107 0.32 10.58 -12.68
CA GLY A 107 -0.03 11.95 -12.30
C GLY A 107 -1.11 12.05 -11.20
N LEU A 108 -1.74 10.93 -10.84
CA LEU A 108 -2.71 10.80 -9.75
C LEU A 108 -2.08 10.27 -8.46
N ILE A 109 -0.84 9.78 -8.50
CA ILE A 109 -0.07 9.41 -7.32
C ILE A 109 0.43 10.70 -6.65
N THR A 110 0.02 10.94 -5.41
CA THR A 110 0.40 12.16 -4.67
C THR A 110 1.82 12.08 -4.12
N ASP A 111 2.33 13.22 -3.65
CA ASP A 111 3.57 13.32 -2.89
C ASP A 111 3.41 12.91 -1.42
N LYS A 112 2.19 12.67 -0.96
CA LYS A 112 1.91 12.15 0.38
C LYS A 112 2.23 10.66 0.43
N TYR A 113 3.01 10.26 1.43
CA TYR A 113 3.37 8.87 1.68
C TYR A 113 3.51 8.57 3.16
N GLU A 114 3.42 7.29 3.47
CA GLU A 114 3.85 6.69 4.73
C GLU A 114 4.98 5.69 4.48
N TRP A 115 5.76 5.41 5.49
CA TRP A 115 6.76 4.35 5.47
C TRP A 115 6.17 3.08 6.07
N GLU A 116 6.32 1.98 5.37
CA GLU A 116 6.05 0.66 5.91
C GLU A 116 7.37 -0.01 6.26
N VAL A 117 7.45 -0.51 7.49
CA VAL A 117 8.61 -1.22 8.05
C VAL A 117 8.27 -2.69 8.15
N PRO A 118 8.86 -3.56 7.32
CA PRO A 118 8.69 -5.01 7.47
C PRO A 118 9.16 -5.48 8.85
N ILE A 119 8.38 -6.37 9.47
CA ILE A 119 8.72 -6.99 10.75
C ILE A 119 8.83 -8.49 10.52
N PHE A 120 10.03 -9.01 10.68
CA PHE A 120 10.37 -10.41 10.43
C PHE A 120 10.52 -11.19 11.72
N ASN A 121 10.25 -12.48 11.64
CA ASN A 121 10.70 -13.45 12.62
C ASN A 121 12.20 -13.67 12.40
N LYS A 122 13.01 -13.36 13.41
CA LYS A 122 14.47 -13.46 13.35
C LYS A 122 14.96 -14.89 13.17
N ASN A 123 14.15 -15.89 13.54
CA ASN A 123 14.56 -17.29 13.52
C ASN A 123 14.50 -17.92 12.12
N ASP A 124 13.54 -17.53 11.29
CA ASP A 124 13.30 -18.10 9.96
C ASP A 124 13.18 -17.04 8.85
N ASP A 125 13.39 -15.76 9.17
CA ASP A 125 13.24 -14.61 8.28
C ASP A 125 11.83 -14.48 7.64
N SER A 126 10.81 -15.14 8.21
CA SER A 126 9.44 -15.00 7.74
C SER A 126 8.86 -13.64 8.09
N LEU A 127 8.10 -13.04 7.15
CA LEU A 127 7.40 -11.78 7.38
C LEU A 127 6.19 -12.02 8.30
N ILE A 128 6.18 -11.36 9.46
CA ILE A 128 5.11 -11.47 10.47
C ILE A 128 4.09 -10.35 10.26
N SER A 129 4.59 -9.11 10.23
CA SER A 129 3.77 -7.90 10.24
C SER A 129 4.51 -6.75 9.55
N THR A 130 3.87 -5.58 9.52
CA THR A 130 4.55 -4.31 9.28
C THR A 130 4.29 -3.32 10.42
N GLY A 131 5.14 -2.30 10.51
CA GLY A 131 4.90 -1.07 11.26
C GLY A 131 4.76 0.10 10.29
N THR A 132 3.66 0.84 10.39
CA THR A 132 3.44 2.06 9.60
C THR A 132 4.01 3.26 10.35
N ILE A 133 5.00 3.93 9.76
CA ILE A 133 5.53 5.20 10.24
C ILE A 133 5.02 6.32 9.33
N LEU A 134 4.32 7.28 9.91
CA LEU A 134 3.76 8.43 9.19
C LEU A 134 4.26 9.75 9.77
N LYS A 135 4.24 10.78 8.94
CA LYS A 135 4.54 12.14 9.34
C LYS A 135 3.26 12.83 9.80
N ASN A 136 3.26 13.34 11.02
CA ASN A 136 2.11 14.06 11.54
C ASN A 136 1.80 15.28 10.68
N PRO A 137 0.52 15.51 10.31
CA PRO A 137 0.14 16.64 9.49
C PRO A 137 0.40 17.95 10.23
N LEU A 138 0.59 19.02 9.47
CA LEU A 138 0.55 20.37 10.00
C LEU A 138 -0.88 20.71 10.43
N LEU A 139 -1.06 21.50 11.49
CA LEU A 139 -2.39 21.94 11.91
C LEU A 139 -3.13 22.67 10.76
N SER A 140 -2.38 23.36 9.89
CA SER A 140 -2.91 24.02 8.69
C SER A 140 -3.44 23.07 7.62
N GLU A 141 -3.02 21.81 7.62
CA GLU A 141 -3.42 20.78 6.65
C GLU A 141 -4.65 19.98 7.12
N ILE A 142 -5.08 20.16 8.36
CA ILE A 142 -6.22 19.45 8.92
C ILE A 142 -7.51 20.11 8.45
N GLU A 143 -8.29 19.36 7.69
CA GLU A 143 -9.66 19.70 7.34
C GLU A 143 -10.53 19.75 8.60
N HIS A 144 -11.45 20.72 8.66
CA HIS A 144 -12.36 20.91 9.78
C HIS A 144 -11.69 21.11 11.15
N LYS A 145 -10.50 21.75 11.17
CA LYS A 145 -9.80 22.09 12.42
C LYS A 145 -10.64 22.91 13.42
N ASP A 146 -11.68 23.59 12.94
CA ASP A 146 -12.68 24.31 13.74
C ASP A 146 -13.51 23.39 14.65
N LYS A 147 -13.51 22.07 14.38
CA LYS A 147 -14.20 21.06 15.20
C LYS A 147 -13.30 20.45 16.29
N LEU A 148 -12.03 20.82 16.35
CA LEU A 148 -11.10 20.31 17.35
C LEU A 148 -11.22 21.13 18.64
N ASN A 149 -11.06 20.46 19.78
CA ASN A 149 -10.93 21.14 21.06
C ASN A 149 -9.47 21.61 21.28
N ASP A 150 -9.28 22.49 22.26
CA ASP A 150 -7.96 23.10 22.54
C ASP A 150 -6.88 22.04 22.87
N GLU A 151 -7.24 20.97 23.58
CA GLU A 151 -6.32 19.87 23.92
C GLU A 151 -5.82 19.13 22.67
N ALA A 152 -6.72 18.86 21.72
CA ALA A 152 -6.35 18.23 20.45
C ALA A 152 -5.46 19.15 19.61
N ILE A 153 -5.77 20.46 19.57
CA ILE A 153 -4.95 21.46 18.88
C ILE A 153 -3.54 21.49 19.47
N GLU A 154 -3.41 21.60 20.79
CA GLU A 154 -2.09 21.62 21.46
C GLU A 154 -1.30 20.33 21.16
N LEU A 155 -1.97 19.17 21.19
CA LEU A 155 -1.33 17.89 20.88
C LEU A 155 -0.83 17.83 19.42
N ILE A 156 -1.62 18.33 18.46
CA ILE A 156 -1.22 18.40 17.05
C ILE A 156 -0.06 19.36 16.89
N GLU A 157 -0.14 20.57 17.43
CA GLU A 157 0.93 21.58 17.32
C GLU A 157 2.26 21.09 17.90
N LYS A 158 2.21 20.34 19.01
CA LYS A 158 3.39 19.74 19.63
C LYS A 158 4.05 18.67 18.76
N ASN A 159 3.28 17.98 17.92
CA ASN A 159 3.74 16.79 17.17
C ASN A 159 3.77 16.97 15.65
N GLN A 160 3.27 18.08 15.12
CA GLN A 160 3.19 18.33 13.69
C GLN A 160 4.56 18.24 13.00
N GLY A 161 4.58 17.66 11.81
CA GLY A 161 5.79 17.47 11.02
C GLY A 161 6.76 16.41 11.56
N LYS A 162 6.49 15.78 12.71
CA LYS A 162 7.33 14.70 13.26
C LYS A 162 6.88 13.35 12.71
N TRP A 163 7.86 12.49 12.46
CA TRP A 163 7.62 11.08 12.17
C TRP A 163 7.27 10.33 13.46
N GLN A 164 6.38 9.35 13.37
CA GLN A 164 6.04 8.47 14.50
C GLN A 164 5.55 7.11 13.99
N LEU A 165 5.78 6.06 14.79
CA LEU A 165 5.07 4.80 14.61
C LEU A 165 3.58 5.05 14.91
N ALA A 166 2.73 4.78 13.93
CA ALA A 166 1.29 5.02 14.06
C ALA A 166 0.49 3.74 14.22
N VAL A 167 0.91 2.67 13.53
CA VAL A 167 0.21 1.38 13.55
C VAL A 167 1.24 0.27 13.46
N VAL A 168 1.03 -0.80 14.21
CA VAL A 168 1.65 -2.09 13.97
C VAL A 168 0.55 -3.02 13.50
N GLY A 169 0.76 -3.66 12.35
CA GLY A 169 -0.19 -4.59 11.78
C GLY A 169 -0.21 -4.57 10.25
N ASN A 170 -0.61 -5.69 9.66
CA ASN A 170 -0.68 -5.83 8.21
C ASN A 170 -1.90 -5.06 7.65
N ARG A 171 -1.68 -3.80 7.24
CA ARG A 171 -2.69 -3.03 6.47
C ARG A 171 -2.80 -3.54 5.04
N CYS A 172 -1.66 -3.81 4.40
CA CYS A 172 -1.58 -4.55 3.14
C CYS A 172 -1.73 -6.06 3.39
N HIS A 173 -2.25 -6.80 2.41
CA HIS A 173 -2.23 -8.26 2.44
C HIS A 173 -0.78 -8.76 2.46
N ILE A 174 -0.45 -9.78 3.27
CA ILE A 174 0.93 -10.25 3.48
C ILE A 174 1.62 -10.62 2.15
N ASN A 175 0.89 -11.30 1.26
CA ASN A 175 1.38 -11.63 -0.07
C ASN A 175 1.75 -10.39 -0.89
N GLY A 176 1.05 -9.27 -0.73
CA GLY A 176 1.39 -8.03 -1.43
C GLY A 176 2.70 -7.41 -0.98
N ILE A 177 2.96 -7.47 0.32
CA ILE A 177 4.24 -7.05 0.91
C ILE A 177 5.35 -7.98 0.42
N GLN A 178 5.14 -9.30 0.48
CA GLN A 178 6.13 -10.28 0.01
C GLN A 178 6.41 -10.14 -1.49
N THR A 179 5.39 -10.00 -2.33
CA THR A 179 5.54 -9.73 -3.75
C THR A 179 6.35 -8.45 -3.96
N TYR A 180 6.02 -7.36 -3.27
CA TYR A 180 6.76 -6.12 -3.44
C TYR A 180 8.22 -6.22 -2.98
N LEU A 181 8.51 -6.92 -1.87
CA LEU A 181 9.87 -7.04 -1.34
C LEU A 181 10.73 -8.02 -2.14
N ASN A 182 10.14 -9.09 -2.70
CA ASN A 182 10.86 -10.15 -3.40
C ASN A 182 11.07 -9.83 -4.89
N ASP A 183 12.32 -9.53 -5.27
CA ASP A 183 12.71 -9.21 -6.65
C ASP A 183 12.37 -10.32 -7.65
N ASP A 184 12.60 -11.58 -7.28
CA ASP A 184 12.37 -12.74 -8.16
C ASP A 184 10.88 -12.94 -8.44
N SER A 185 10.03 -12.65 -7.45
CA SER A 185 8.57 -12.71 -7.58
C SER A 185 8.05 -11.64 -8.53
N LEU A 186 8.52 -10.39 -8.38
CA LEU A 186 8.18 -9.31 -9.32
C LEU A 186 8.69 -9.62 -10.72
N LEU A 187 9.94 -10.08 -10.85
CA LEU A 187 10.53 -10.41 -12.13
C LEU A 187 9.74 -11.51 -12.84
N SER A 188 9.33 -12.56 -12.12
CA SER A 188 8.52 -13.65 -12.68
C SER A 188 7.16 -13.13 -13.16
N LEU A 189 6.48 -12.32 -12.35
CA LEU A 189 5.20 -11.72 -12.70
C LEU A 189 5.30 -10.84 -13.97
N LEU A 190 6.34 -10.02 -14.07
CA LEU A 190 6.56 -9.15 -15.23
C LEU A 190 6.84 -9.98 -16.51
N LYS A 191 7.66 -11.03 -16.42
CA LYS A 191 7.94 -11.93 -17.54
C LYS A 191 6.71 -12.67 -18.04
N GLU A 192 5.90 -13.21 -17.13
CA GLU A 192 4.66 -13.90 -17.46
C GLU A 192 3.66 -12.99 -18.21
N ASN A 193 3.78 -11.67 -18.02
CA ASN A 193 2.96 -10.66 -18.67
C ASN A 193 3.68 -9.91 -19.82
N ASN A 194 4.86 -10.38 -20.25
CA ASN A 194 5.67 -9.80 -21.33
C ASN A 194 6.06 -8.32 -21.10
N ILE A 195 6.29 -7.92 -19.84
CA ILE A 195 6.77 -6.59 -19.50
C ILE A 195 8.30 -6.61 -19.43
N GLU A 196 8.93 -6.04 -20.46
CA GLU A 196 10.39 -6.07 -20.65
C GLU A 196 11.11 -4.80 -20.18
N ASN A 197 10.35 -3.79 -19.73
CA ASN A 197 10.90 -2.55 -19.20
C ASN A 197 10.10 -2.08 -17.99
N VAL A 198 10.78 -1.48 -17.02
CA VAL A 198 10.13 -0.86 -15.86
C VAL A 198 10.80 0.48 -15.61
N THR A 199 10.03 1.55 -15.75
CA THR A 199 10.48 2.93 -15.53
C THR A 199 10.05 3.47 -14.18
N GLN A 200 8.96 2.94 -13.61
CA GLN A 200 8.50 3.26 -12.26
C GLN A 200 7.95 2.02 -11.58
N LEU A 201 8.26 1.89 -10.29
CA LEU A 201 7.75 0.86 -9.39
C LEU A 201 7.42 1.53 -8.06
N LYS A 202 6.17 1.44 -7.60
CA LYS A 202 5.73 2.03 -6.33
C LYS A 202 4.70 1.13 -5.65
N MET A 203 4.64 1.16 -4.32
CA MET A 203 3.46 0.72 -3.59
C MET A 203 2.51 1.91 -3.45
N VAL A 204 1.26 1.76 -3.89
CA VAL A 204 0.22 2.79 -3.73
C VAL A 204 -0.95 2.23 -2.95
N ILE A 205 -1.60 3.08 -2.15
CA ILE A 205 -2.82 2.73 -1.43
C ILE A 205 -4.01 3.43 -2.08
N PHE A 206 -5.10 2.69 -2.19
CA PHE A 206 -6.42 3.14 -2.57
C PHE A 206 -7.35 3.08 -1.35
N PRO A 207 -7.41 4.14 -0.52
CA PRO A 207 -8.13 4.09 0.76
C PRO A 207 -9.61 3.75 0.62
N THR A 208 -10.28 4.33 -0.38
CA THR A 208 -11.71 4.07 -0.68
C THR A 208 -11.99 2.60 -0.96
N TYR A 209 -11.03 1.91 -1.58
CA TYR A 209 -11.16 0.53 -2.03
C TYR A 209 -10.49 -0.46 -1.07
N PHE A 210 -9.95 0.01 0.06
CA PHE A 210 -9.17 -0.79 1.02
C PHE A 210 -8.11 -1.69 0.36
N THR A 211 -7.50 -1.20 -0.71
CA THR A 211 -6.63 -1.99 -1.59
C THR A 211 -5.27 -1.34 -1.71
N TYR A 212 -4.22 -2.14 -1.57
CA TYR A 212 -2.85 -1.78 -1.90
C TYR A 212 -2.55 -2.28 -3.30
N VAL A 213 -1.76 -1.53 -4.05
CA VAL A 213 -1.42 -1.88 -5.44
C VAL A 213 0.08 -1.69 -5.62
N VAL A 214 0.74 -2.74 -6.13
CA VAL A 214 2.07 -2.57 -6.73
C VAL A 214 1.86 -1.92 -8.09
N TYR A 215 2.15 -0.63 -8.18
CA TYR A 215 2.08 0.17 -9.38
C TYR A 215 3.35 -0.01 -10.21
N ILE A 216 3.17 -0.22 -11.52
CA ILE A 216 4.24 -0.47 -12.49
C ILE A 216 3.98 0.42 -13.71
N ASN A 217 5.01 1.12 -14.18
CA ASN A 217 4.99 1.85 -15.45
C ASN A 217 6.12 1.32 -16.34
N ASP A 218 5.80 0.79 -17.51
CA ASP A 218 6.81 0.27 -18.44
C ASP A 218 7.39 1.34 -19.39
N GLY A 219 6.92 2.57 -19.28
CA GLY A 219 7.25 3.72 -20.13
C GLY A 219 6.23 3.96 -21.24
N SER A 220 5.37 2.98 -21.55
CA SER A 220 4.27 3.07 -22.52
C SER A 220 2.90 2.92 -21.86
N GLU A 221 2.77 1.98 -20.94
CA GLU A 221 1.53 1.58 -20.30
C GLU A 221 1.70 1.53 -18.77
N GLU A 222 0.57 1.59 -18.08
CA GLU A 222 0.49 1.60 -16.62
C GLU A 222 -0.28 0.38 -16.13
N TYR A 223 0.26 -0.28 -15.11
CA TYR A 223 -0.28 -1.52 -14.57
C TYR A 223 -0.40 -1.46 -13.05
N GLY A 224 -1.30 -2.29 -12.52
CA GLY A 224 -1.50 -2.47 -11.09
C GLY A 224 -1.61 -3.95 -10.74
N VAL A 225 -0.96 -4.32 -9.64
CA VAL A 225 -1.11 -5.63 -9.00
C VAL A 225 -1.79 -5.42 -7.64
N PRO A 226 -3.11 -5.66 -7.52
CA PRO A 226 -3.86 -5.34 -6.32
C PRO A 226 -3.68 -6.40 -5.23
N PHE A 227 -3.81 -5.93 -4.00
CA PHE A 227 -3.74 -6.70 -2.75
C PHE A 227 -4.75 -6.13 -1.75
N THR A 228 -5.79 -6.92 -1.46
CA THR A 228 -6.85 -6.59 -0.51
C THR A 228 -7.19 -7.79 0.37
N LYS A 229 -7.74 -7.52 1.56
CA LYS A 229 -8.30 -8.57 2.43
C LYS A 229 -9.69 -9.04 1.99
N ARG A 230 -10.32 -8.35 1.04
CA ARG A 230 -11.71 -8.56 0.60
C ARG A 230 -11.81 -8.58 -0.93
N GLU A 231 -11.14 -9.55 -1.56
CA GLU A 231 -11.22 -9.80 -3.01
C GLU A 231 -12.68 -9.92 -3.47
N ASP A 232 -13.53 -10.51 -2.63
CA ASP A 232 -14.97 -10.67 -2.83
C ASP A 232 -15.74 -9.35 -2.94
N LEU A 233 -15.32 -8.31 -2.20
CA LEU A 233 -15.96 -6.99 -2.26
C LEU A 233 -15.41 -6.14 -3.40
N VAL A 234 -14.10 -6.19 -3.62
CA VAL A 234 -13.43 -5.30 -4.57
C VAL A 234 -13.47 -5.87 -5.99
N GLY A 235 -13.76 -7.15 -6.17
CA GLY A 235 -13.85 -7.77 -7.50
C GLY A 235 -12.49 -7.99 -8.18
N VAL A 236 -11.40 -7.96 -7.42
CA VAL A 236 -10.04 -8.19 -7.91
C VAL A 236 -9.49 -9.51 -7.40
N ASN A 237 -8.63 -10.14 -8.20
CA ASN A 237 -7.78 -11.25 -7.76
C ASN A 237 -6.42 -10.73 -7.31
N ASN A 238 -6.04 -11.02 -6.07
CA ASN A 238 -4.79 -10.64 -5.46
C ASN A 238 -3.59 -11.20 -6.25
N GLY A 239 -2.57 -10.37 -6.48
CA GLY A 239 -1.35 -10.79 -7.19
C GLY A 239 -1.48 -10.91 -8.71
N LYS A 240 -2.68 -10.76 -9.29
CA LYS A 240 -2.87 -10.71 -10.73
C LYS A 240 -2.49 -9.32 -11.27
N LEU A 241 -1.82 -9.28 -12.42
CA LEU A 241 -1.52 -8.04 -13.12
C LEU A 241 -2.73 -7.57 -13.95
N TYR A 242 -3.04 -6.28 -13.84
CA TYR A 242 -4.08 -5.60 -14.62
C TYR A 242 -3.47 -4.39 -15.31
N SER A 243 -3.99 -4.03 -16.49
CA SER A 243 -3.83 -2.64 -16.95
C SER A 243 -4.48 -1.72 -15.92
N MET A 244 -3.94 -0.51 -15.74
CA MET A 244 -4.49 0.43 -14.77
C MET A 244 -5.93 0.82 -15.12
N SER A 245 -6.24 0.93 -16.42
CA SER A 245 -7.60 1.15 -16.90
C SER A 245 -8.56 0.04 -16.45
N ASP A 246 -8.18 -1.23 -16.63
CA ASP A 246 -9.02 -2.36 -16.22
C ASP A 246 -9.22 -2.39 -14.70
N LEU A 247 -8.16 -2.13 -13.94
CA LEU A 247 -8.22 -2.11 -12.48
C LEU A 247 -9.16 -1.02 -11.95
N LEU A 248 -9.07 0.19 -12.51
CA LEU A 248 -9.94 1.30 -12.12
C LEU A 248 -11.39 1.07 -12.54
N ASN A 249 -11.63 0.41 -13.67
CA ASN A 249 -12.98 0.02 -14.09
C ASN A 249 -13.59 -1.02 -13.14
N ILE A 250 -12.80 -1.99 -12.64
CA ILE A 250 -13.24 -2.92 -11.59
C ILE A 250 -13.64 -2.15 -10.32
N PHE A 251 -12.78 -1.23 -9.87
CA PHE A 251 -13.05 -0.41 -8.69
C PHE A 251 -14.32 0.42 -8.82
N GLU A 252 -14.58 0.98 -10.01
CA GLU A 252 -15.81 1.71 -10.29
C GLU A 252 -17.05 0.82 -10.16
N ILE A 253 -17.04 -0.35 -10.82
CA ILE A 253 -18.19 -1.26 -10.82
C ILE A 253 -18.49 -1.78 -9.40
N SER A 254 -17.46 -2.14 -8.65
CA SER A 254 -17.61 -2.71 -7.31
C SER A 254 -18.15 -1.72 -6.27
N PHE A 255 -18.04 -0.42 -6.53
CA PHE A 255 -18.48 0.64 -5.61
C PHE A 255 -19.49 1.61 -6.25
N ALA A 256 -20.01 1.27 -7.43
CA ALA A 256 -21.16 1.96 -7.97
C ALA A 256 -22.32 1.74 -6.99
N GLU A 257 -22.89 2.84 -6.47
CA GLU A 257 -24.12 2.75 -5.70
C GLU A 257 -25.17 2.10 -6.60
N ASP A 258 -25.68 0.94 -6.19
CA ASP A 258 -26.71 0.24 -6.94
C ASP A 258 -27.99 1.08 -6.85
N GLU A 259 -28.19 2.00 -7.80
CA GLU A 259 -29.43 2.79 -7.92
C GLU A 259 -30.65 1.89 -8.17
N THR A 260 -30.43 0.60 -8.43
CA THR A 260 -31.47 -0.38 -8.70
C THR A 260 -31.49 -1.50 -7.67
N GLN A 261 -32.47 -1.45 -6.78
CA GLN A 261 -32.92 -2.50 -5.85
C GLN A 261 -32.46 -2.40 -4.39
N VAL A 262 -33.08 -1.44 -3.68
CA VAL A 262 -33.35 -1.62 -2.25
C VAL A 262 -34.41 -2.73 -2.10
N ASN A 263 -33.97 -3.98 -1.98
CA ASN A 263 -34.73 -5.03 -1.32
C ASN A 263 -34.13 -5.20 0.08
N PRO A 264 -34.81 -4.78 1.15
CA PRO A 264 -34.24 -4.82 2.50
C PRO A 264 -34.35 -6.26 3.03
N VAL A 265 -33.36 -7.09 2.70
CA VAL A 265 -33.18 -8.39 3.35
C VAL A 265 -31.73 -8.54 3.80
N ASP A 266 -31.53 -8.29 5.09
CA ASP A 266 -30.46 -8.77 5.97
C ASP A 266 -29.11 -9.14 5.32
N VAL A 267 -28.32 -8.12 4.97
CA VAL A 267 -26.85 -8.26 4.95
C VAL A 267 -26.33 -7.75 6.29
N LYS A 268 -26.35 -8.63 7.30
CA LYS A 268 -25.55 -8.46 8.52
C LYS A 268 -24.08 -8.67 8.17
N ALA A 269 -23.46 -7.65 7.58
CA ALA A 269 -22.01 -7.54 7.44
C ALA A 269 -21.54 -6.28 8.17
N GLY A 270 -21.29 -6.43 9.48
CA GLY A 270 -20.16 -5.83 10.21
C GLY A 270 -19.79 -4.35 10.09
N GLY A 271 -20.63 -3.48 9.54
CA GLY A 271 -20.40 -2.03 9.50
C GLY A 271 -21.73 -1.33 9.74
N GLY A 272 -21.83 -0.59 10.86
CA GLY A 272 -23.07 0.09 11.25
C GLY A 272 -23.57 1.03 10.16
N THR A 273 -24.66 0.63 9.50
CA THR A 273 -25.42 1.51 8.62
C THR A 273 -26.38 2.32 9.48
N LEU A 274 -26.12 3.63 9.63
CA LEU A 274 -27.16 4.56 10.06
C LEU A 274 -28.14 4.71 8.90
N ASN A 275 -29.25 3.98 9.01
CA ASN A 275 -30.38 4.10 8.13
C ASN A 275 -31.12 5.41 8.44
N SER A 276 -30.89 6.47 7.67
CA SER A 276 -31.74 7.65 7.66
C SER A 276 -32.54 7.70 6.37
N ASN A 277 -33.72 7.07 6.41
CA ASN A 277 -34.81 7.47 5.53
C ASN A 277 -35.17 8.92 5.83
N LEU A 278 -34.68 9.87 5.04
CA LEU A 278 -35.13 11.26 5.08
C LEU A 278 -35.33 11.77 3.65
N THR A 279 -36.59 11.70 3.26
CA THR A 279 -37.30 12.68 2.43
C THR A 279 -36.56 14.00 2.25
N ASN A 280 -36.24 14.26 0.98
CA ASN A 280 -36.16 15.55 0.31
C ASN A 280 -36.48 16.76 1.22
N ASN A 281 -35.46 17.31 1.87
CA ASN A 281 -35.48 18.69 2.33
C ASN A 281 -34.05 19.23 2.36
N ASN A 282 -33.83 20.34 1.65
CA ASN A 282 -32.57 21.05 1.55
C ASN A 282 -31.97 21.32 2.94
N ASN A 283 -30.93 20.58 3.32
CA ASN A 283 -30.00 20.95 4.38
C ASN A 283 -28.68 20.18 4.17
N ASN A 284 -27.56 20.92 4.27
CA ASN A 284 -26.19 20.45 4.12
C ASN A 284 -25.88 19.21 4.97
N THR A 285 -25.80 18.04 4.33
CA THR A 285 -25.30 16.82 4.98
C THR A 285 -23.79 16.76 4.85
N ILE A 286 -23.11 16.79 6.00
CA ILE A 286 -21.66 16.73 6.13
C ILE A 286 -21.20 15.31 5.80
N ILE A 287 -20.48 15.17 4.70
CA ILE A 287 -19.69 13.96 4.40
C ILE A 287 -18.46 14.01 5.31
N ILE A 288 -18.46 13.21 6.38
CA ILE A 288 -17.29 13.03 7.24
C ILE A 288 -16.37 12.04 6.52
N SER A 289 -15.24 12.54 6.00
CA SER A 289 -14.24 11.70 5.34
C SER A 289 -13.67 10.67 6.32
N ILE A 290 -13.49 9.43 5.87
CA ILE A 290 -13.04 8.29 6.67
C ILE A 290 -11.73 8.58 7.45
N SER A 291 -10.88 9.47 6.95
CA SER A 291 -9.66 9.95 7.62
C SER A 291 -9.94 10.65 8.96
N SER A 292 -11.04 11.40 9.07
CA SER A 292 -11.43 12.07 10.31
C SER A 292 -12.04 11.13 11.36
N LEU A 293 -12.57 9.96 10.95
CA LEU A 293 -13.05 8.94 11.87
C LEU A 293 -11.91 8.26 12.64
N PHE A 294 -10.75 8.05 12.00
CA PHE A 294 -9.57 7.44 12.63
C PHE A 294 -8.94 8.33 13.70
N ILE A 295 -8.96 9.66 13.51
CA ILE A 295 -8.48 10.62 14.51
C ILE A 295 -9.36 10.59 15.77
N ILE A 296 -10.69 10.46 15.61
CA ILE A 296 -11.63 10.40 16.73
C ILE A 296 -11.45 9.08 17.52
N ILE A 297 -11.25 7.95 16.85
CA ILE A 297 -10.99 6.66 17.52
C ILE A 297 -9.64 6.66 18.25
N PHE A 298 -8.62 7.30 17.68
CA PHE A 298 -7.29 7.43 18.31
C PHE A 298 -7.32 8.32 19.56
N ILE A 299 -8.00 9.49 19.50
CA ILE A 299 -8.18 10.38 20.66
C ILE A 299 -8.96 9.66 21.78
N ALA A 300 -10.01 8.91 21.43
CA ALA A 300 -10.75 8.11 22.41
C ALA A 300 -9.85 7.04 23.05
N GLY A 301 -9.03 6.34 22.27
CA GLY A 301 -8.09 5.33 22.77
C GLY A 301 -7.08 5.89 23.79
N VAL A 302 -6.48 7.04 23.49
CA VAL A 302 -5.51 7.71 24.39
C VAL A 302 -6.18 8.19 25.69
N VAL A 303 -7.39 8.72 25.62
CA VAL A 303 -8.14 9.18 26.80
C VAL A 303 -8.57 8.01 27.69
N PHE A 304 -8.96 6.87 27.12
CA PHE A 304 -9.32 5.68 27.89
C PHE A 304 -8.10 4.97 28.51
N PHE A 305 -6.96 4.91 27.81
CA PHE A 305 -5.73 4.35 28.38
C PHE A 305 -5.19 5.17 29.56
N LYS A 306 -5.29 6.50 29.52
CA LYS A 306 -4.82 7.37 30.61
C LYS A 306 -5.69 7.26 31.88
N LYS A 307 -6.95 6.83 31.76
CA LYS A 307 -7.85 6.61 32.90
C LYS A 307 -7.68 5.25 33.58
N GLY A 308 -7.03 4.27 32.94
CA GLY A 308 -6.82 2.93 33.49
C GLY A 308 -5.55 2.76 34.34
N ILE A 309 -4.74 3.82 34.50
CA ILE A 309 -3.43 3.78 35.18
C ILE A 309 -3.48 4.49 36.56
N ASN A 310 -4.66 4.82 37.08
CA ASN A 310 -4.84 5.30 38.46
C ASN A 310 -5.58 4.29 39.33
#